data_AF-A0A952ADJ1-F1
#
_entry.id   AF-A0A952ADJ1-F1
#
_cell.length_a   1.000
_cell.length_b   1.000
_cell.length_c   1.000
_cell.angle_alpha   90.00
_cell.angle_beta   90.00
_cell.angle_gamma   90.00
#
_symmetry.space_group_name_H-M   'P 1'
#
loop_
_entity.id
_entity.type
_entity.pdbx_description
1 polymer ?
#
loop_
_entity_poly.entity_id
_entity_poly.type
_entity_poly.pdbx_seq_one_letter_code
_entity_poly.pdbx_strand_id
1 'polypeptide(L)' 'MVFNLGINNLLNNKNIISGGFEQLRFDYADKNINKFPPKYYYAYGLNYFASVTFRF' A
#
# COMPACT_ATOMS: atom_id res chain seq x y z
N MET A 1 2.45 32.32 -6.25
CA MET A 1 1.39 31.30 -6.03
C MET A 1 1.54 30.22 -7.08
N VAL A 2 1.50 28.94 -6.71
CA VAL A 2 1.61 27.80 -7.63
C VAL A 2 0.46 26.84 -7.37
N PHE A 3 -0.19 26.37 -8.43
CA PHE A 3 -1.22 25.35 -8.37
C PHE A 3 -0.73 24.08 -9.07
N ASN A 4 -0.92 22.93 -8.42
CA ASN A 4 -0.50 21.64 -8.95
C ASN A 4 -1.63 20.62 -8.82
N LEU A 5 -1.98 20.01 -9.95
CA LEU A 5 -2.90 18.89 -10.04
C LEU A 5 -2.12 17.67 -10.49
N GLY A 6 -2.53 16.50 -10.03
CA GLY A 6 -1.97 15.26 -10.54
C GLY A 6 -2.86 14.06 -10.31
N ILE A 7 -2.59 13.04 -11.11
CA ILE A 7 -3.27 11.76 -11.09
C ILE A 7 -2.21 10.70 -10.84
N ASN A 8 -2.43 9.88 -9.81
CA ASN A 8 -1.60 8.73 -9.49
C ASN A 8 -2.33 7.45 -9.86
N ASN A 9 -1.59 6.46 -10.35
CA ASN A 9 -2.10 5.15 -10.74
C ASN A 9 -3.23 5.23 -11.80
N LEU A 10 -2.96 5.87 -12.94
CA LEU A 10 -3.93 6.10 -14.04
C LEU A 10 -4.61 4.80 -14.53
N LEU A 11 -3.89 3.68 -14.50
CA LEU A 11 -4.38 2.36 -14.90
C LEU A 11 -5.17 1.63 -13.79
N ASN A 12 -5.37 2.29 -12.63
CA ASN A 12 -6.11 1.75 -11.49
C ASN A 12 -5.61 0.38 -11.00
N ASN A 13 -4.30 0.19 -10.95
CA ASN A 13 -3.70 -1.06 -10.50
C ASN A 13 -3.80 -1.20 -8.96
N LYS A 14 -4.69 -2.08 -8.49
CA LYS A 14 -4.89 -2.38 -7.06
C LYS A 14 -4.04 -3.54 -6.54
N ASN A 15 -3.24 -4.15 -7.41
CA ASN A 15 -2.40 -5.30 -7.06
C ASN A 15 -0.99 -4.87 -6.61
N ILE A 16 -0.75 -3.56 -6.51
CA ILE A 16 0.53 -3.02 -6.03
C ILE A 16 0.62 -3.29 -4.53
N ILE A 17 1.59 -4.10 -4.13
CA ILE A 17 1.87 -4.36 -2.71
C ILE A 17 2.64 -3.14 -2.17
N SER A 18 2.01 -2.40 -1.27
CA SER A 18 2.61 -1.23 -0.61
C SER A 18 3.45 -1.62 0.61
N GLY A 19 3.24 -2.82 1.15
CA GLY A 19 3.96 -3.33 2.29
C GLY A 19 3.41 -4.66 2.76
N GLY A 20 3.94 -5.17 3.85
CA GLY A 20 3.46 -6.37 4.49
C GLY A 20 4.23 -6.62 5.78
N PHE A 21 3.73 -7.53 6.59
CA PHE A 21 4.44 -8.00 7.78
C PHE A 21 4.27 -9.49 7.95
N GLU A 22 5.33 -10.10 8.51
CA GLU A 22 5.32 -11.49 8.93
C GLU A 22 5.17 -11.56 10.43
N GLN A 23 4.43 -12.55 10.88
CA GLN A 23 4.06 -12.64 12.29
C GLN A 23 5.16 -13.29 13.15
N LEU A 24 6.27 -13.76 12.56
CA LEU A 24 7.37 -14.49 13.23
C LEU A 24 6.90 -15.66 14.12
N ARG A 25 5.64 -16.10 13.95
CA ARG A 25 5.06 -17.21 14.71
C ARG A 25 5.18 -18.47 13.89
N PHE A 26 5.64 -19.54 14.54
CA PHE A 26 5.69 -20.88 13.96
C PHE A 26 4.82 -21.82 14.81
N ASP A 27 4.09 -22.70 14.14
CA ASP A 27 3.23 -23.68 14.81
C ASP A 27 4.04 -24.92 15.19
N TYR A 28 4.43 -25.05 16.46
CA TYR A 28 5.23 -26.20 16.91
C TYR A 28 4.41 -27.47 17.15
N ALA A 29 3.07 -27.37 17.23
CA ALA A 29 2.18 -28.51 17.48
C ALA A 29 1.93 -29.31 16.20
N ASP A 30 1.35 -28.69 15.17
CA ASP A 30 1.02 -29.35 13.91
C ASP A 30 2.08 -29.13 12.81
N LYS A 31 3.15 -28.37 13.11
CA LYS A 31 4.22 -27.99 12.14
C LYS A 31 3.67 -27.35 10.86
N ASN A 32 2.52 -26.69 10.96
CA ASN A 32 1.84 -26.11 9.82
C ASN A 32 2.41 -24.72 9.49
N ILE A 33 3.15 -24.65 8.38
CA ILE A 33 3.79 -23.43 7.87
C ILE A 33 2.75 -22.38 7.42
N ASN A 34 1.55 -22.81 7.03
CA ASN A 34 0.49 -21.93 6.52
C ASN A 34 -0.44 -21.38 7.62
N LYS A 35 -0.22 -21.72 8.90
CA LYS A 35 -1.08 -21.25 10.00
C LYS A 35 -0.95 -19.75 10.26
N PHE A 36 0.20 -19.17 9.94
CA PHE A 36 0.50 -17.75 10.13
C PHE A 36 1.01 -17.12 8.83
N PRO A 37 0.15 -17.00 7.81
CA PRO A 37 0.58 -16.48 6.52
C PRO A 37 1.02 -15.01 6.62
N PRO A 38 1.97 -14.58 5.78
CA PRO A 38 2.36 -13.18 5.67
C PRO A 38 1.14 -12.32 5.30
N LYS A 39 0.99 -11.18 5.98
CA LYS A 39 -0.09 -10.23 5.68
C LYS A 39 0.47 -9.13 4.78
N TYR A 40 -0.14 -8.95 3.61
CA TYR A 40 0.23 -7.90 2.67
C TYR A 40 -0.75 -6.74 2.73
N TYR A 41 -0.23 -5.54 2.52
CA TYR A 41 -0.98 -4.31 2.36
C TYR A 41 -0.87 -3.86 0.91
N TYR A 42 -1.99 -3.43 0.34
CA TYR A 42 -2.07 -3.00 -1.04
C TYR A 42 -2.14 -1.48 -1.11
N ALA A 43 -1.45 -0.91 -2.09
CA ALA A 43 -1.53 0.51 -2.38
C ALA A 43 -2.94 0.87 -2.88
N TYR A 44 -3.30 2.14 -2.69
CA TYR A 44 -4.54 2.67 -3.28
C TYR A 44 -4.51 2.57 -4.81
N GLY A 45 -5.69 2.38 -5.39
CA GLY A 45 -5.90 2.38 -6.84
C GLY A 45 -5.70 3.76 -7.46
N LEU A 46 -6.50 4.09 -8.48
CA LEU A 46 -6.52 5.42 -9.08
C LEU A 46 -6.78 6.50 -8.03
N ASN A 47 -5.89 7.50 -7.94
CA ASN A 47 -5.97 8.57 -6.96
C ASN A 47 -5.69 9.93 -7.60
N TYR A 48 -6.35 10.98 -7.12
CA TYR A 48 -6.26 12.34 -7.64
C TYR A 48 -5.85 13.29 -6.53
N PHE A 49 -5.00 14.25 -6.85
CA PHE A 49 -4.60 15.27 -5.88
C PHE A 49 -4.55 16.66 -6.51
N ALA A 50 -4.80 17.66 -5.66
CA ALA A 50 -4.73 19.07 -5.97
C ALA A 50 -4.02 19.78 -4.83
N SER A 51 -3.03 20.61 -5.13
CA SER A 51 -2.29 21.40 -4.14
C SER A 51 -2.11 22.85 -4.60
N VAL A 52 -2.22 23.78 -3.64
CA VAL A 52 -2.01 25.21 -3.84
C VAL A 52 -0.89 25.63 -2.88
N THR A 53 0.17 26.23 -3.42
CA THR A 53 1.30 26.73 -2.63
C THR A 53 1.42 28.23 -2.76
N PHE A 54 1.38 28.91 -1.62
CA PHE A 54 1.70 30.34 -1.51
C PHE A 54 3.17 30.49 -1.08
N ARG A 55 3.91 31.37 -1.77
CA ARG A 55 5.30 31.74 -1.47
C ARG A 55 5.37 33.26 -1.47
N PHE A 56 5.96 33.84 -0.43
CA PHE A 56 6.18 35.27 -0.23
C PHE A 56 7.67 35.51 0.04
#